data_AF-A0A935RG67-F1
#
_entry.id   AF-A0A935RG67-F1
#
_cell.length_a   1.000
_cell.length_b   1.000
_cell.length_c   1.000
_cell.angle_alpha   90.00
_cell.angle_beta   90.00
_cell.angle_gamma   90.00
#
_symmetry.space_group_name_H-M   'P 1'
#
loop_
_entity.id
_entity.type
_entity.pdbx_description
1 polymer ?
#
loop_
_entity_poly.entity_id
_entity_poly.type
_entity_poly.pdbx_seq_one_letter_code
_entity_poly.pdbx_strand_id
1 'polypeptide(L)'
;MALAFGGVLLVTMPWLLQATGIWAVDRIVPGMATGEALRGETTFSLAALPYTLLTFFYGYSLGPSLAELHRPDRMALIRSALPLLAIAGLAVGAALVGGLGRRPDRVRARLLIWILAPVAVLVLLAMRNVKPWNPRYVSVVLPLVLLLAARGLVRLPRVVGALSATVLLALTVWSLGAARSDLRYAREDVREAVRVVSAAAAPGDAVLVPVVSNVYEFYDDGRLPLLGTLGRPALAGPEQADAFCAEVLAGHNRCWVVLAREWYFDPHGELPTALARLGTMRLVAQPAGTRIFAWERSATGGAAHGG
;
A
#
# COMPACT_ATOMS: atom_id res chain seq x y z
N MET A 1 31.09 -24.50 -8.28
CA MET A 1 29.74 -23.87 -8.27
C MET A 1 28.71 -24.66 -7.48
N ALA A 2 28.54 -25.97 -7.69
CA ALA A 2 27.50 -26.78 -7.00
C ALA A 2 27.59 -26.73 -5.46
N LEU A 3 28.79 -26.85 -4.87
CA LEU A 3 28.98 -26.71 -3.42
C LEU A 3 28.61 -25.33 -2.88
N ALA A 4 28.89 -24.26 -3.64
CA ALA A 4 28.53 -22.89 -3.26
C ALA A 4 27.01 -22.68 -3.30
N PHE A 5 26.33 -23.22 -4.32
CA PHE A 5 24.86 -23.20 -4.37
C PHE A 5 24.23 -24.04 -3.26
N GLY A 6 24.76 -25.23 -2.97
CA GLY A 6 24.31 -26.07 -1.87
C GLY A 6 24.45 -25.39 -0.51
N GLY A 7 25.59 -24.73 -0.27
CA GLY A 7 25.83 -23.95 0.94
C GLY A 7 24.87 -22.76 1.08
N VAL A 8 24.64 -21.99 0.01
CA VAL A 8 23.65 -20.90 0.01
C VAL A 8 22.24 -21.41 0.27
N LEU A 9 21.85 -22.54 -0.33
CA LEU A 9 20.53 -23.14 -0.11
C LEU A 9 20.34 -23.61 1.34
N LEU A 10 21.32 -24.30 1.91
CA LEU A 10 21.32 -24.74 3.31
C LEU A 10 21.23 -23.56 4.27
N VAL A 11 22.03 -22.52 4.04
CA VAL A 11 21.99 -21.30 4.85
C VAL A 11 20.64 -20.61 4.70
N THR A 12 20.06 -20.53 3.50
CA THR A 12 18.77 -19.84 3.30
C THR A 12 17.53 -20.68 3.64
N MET A 13 17.68 -21.99 3.88
CA MET A 13 16.58 -22.92 4.09
C MET A 13 15.63 -22.53 5.24
N PRO A 14 16.09 -22.09 6.43
CA PRO A 14 15.17 -21.70 7.52
C PRO A 14 14.22 -20.58 7.10
N TRP A 15 14.73 -19.59 6.37
CA TRP A 15 13.94 -18.47 5.84
C TRP A 15 13.01 -18.92 4.71
N LEU A 16 13.45 -19.84 3.84
CA LEU A 16 12.59 -20.40 2.80
C LEU A 16 11.43 -21.20 3.41
N LEU A 17 11.68 -21.99 4.46
CA LEU A 17 10.63 -22.72 5.18
C LEU A 17 9.67 -21.76 5.89
N GLN A 18 10.16 -20.72 6.55
CA GLN A 18 9.29 -19.71 7.15
C GLN A 18 8.48 -18.98 6.08
N ALA A 19 9.06 -18.74 4.90
CA ALA A 19 8.36 -18.18 3.76
C ALA A 19 7.27 -19.12 3.23
N THR A 20 7.42 -20.45 3.28
CA THR A 20 6.35 -21.37 2.83
C THR A 20 5.05 -21.24 3.64
N GLY A 21 5.11 -20.85 4.92
CA GLY A 21 3.90 -20.55 5.71
C GLY A 21 3.23 -19.23 5.35
N ILE A 22 3.96 -18.32 4.70
CA ILE A 22 3.49 -17.01 4.24
C ILE A 22 2.98 -17.10 2.79
N TRP A 23 3.52 -18.04 2.01
CA TRP A 23 3.22 -18.18 0.60
C TRP A 23 2.01 -19.09 0.46
N ALA A 24 0.93 -18.57 -0.10
CA ALA A 24 -0.22 -19.37 -0.50
C ALA A 24 0.14 -20.21 -1.74
N VAL A 25 0.99 -21.24 -1.55
CA VAL A 25 1.50 -22.11 -2.63
C VAL A 25 0.36 -22.87 -3.31
N ASP A 26 -0.72 -23.12 -2.56
CA ASP A 26 -2.00 -23.65 -3.04
C ASP A 26 -2.59 -22.81 -4.19
N ARG A 27 -2.38 -21.49 -4.19
CA ARG A 27 -2.84 -20.58 -5.25
C ARG A 27 -1.98 -20.61 -6.52
N ILE A 28 -0.83 -21.26 -6.49
CA ILE A 28 0.11 -21.35 -7.63
C ILE A 28 -0.22 -22.58 -8.50
N VAL A 29 -0.85 -23.61 -7.95
CA VAL A 29 -1.13 -24.87 -8.65
C VAL A 29 -2.28 -24.69 -9.66
N PRO A 30 -2.06 -24.94 -10.96
CA PRO A 30 -3.13 -24.88 -11.95
C PRO A 30 -4.26 -25.86 -11.62
N GLY A 31 -5.51 -25.39 -11.63
CA GLY A 31 -6.70 -26.22 -11.39
C GLY A 31 -7.24 -26.20 -9.96
N MET A 32 -6.52 -25.61 -9.00
CA MET A 32 -7.04 -25.36 -7.65
C MET A 32 -7.83 -24.04 -7.65
N ALA A 33 -9.00 -24.02 -7.00
CA ALA A 33 -9.73 -22.78 -6.77
C ALA A 33 -8.84 -21.86 -5.92
N THR A 34 -8.60 -20.62 -6.38
CA THR A 34 -7.69 -19.65 -5.74
C THR A 34 -8.20 -19.10 -4.39
N GLY A 35 -9.19 -19.77 -3.79
CA GLY A 35 -9.93 -19.31 -2.63
C GLY A 35 -10.66 -17.99 -2.88
N GLU A 36 -11.16 -17.42 -1.79
CA GLU A 36 -11.71 -16.07 -1.82
C GLU A 36 -10.60 -15.08 -2.20
N ALA A 37 -10.92 -14.19 -3.15
CA ALA A 37 -10.00 -13.21 -3.65
C ALA A 37 -9.56 -12.26 -2.52
N LEU A 38 -8.25 -12.05 -2.38
CA LEU A 38 -7.72 -11.24 -1.26
C LEU A 38 -8.22 -9.79 -1.31
N ARG A 39 -8.51 -9.26 -2.50
CA ARG A 39 -8.97 -7.88 -2.76
C ARG A 39 -9.76 -7.78 -4.07
N GLY A 40 -11.02 -8.23 -4.08
CA GLY A 40 -11.90 -8.13 -5.25
C GLY A 40 -11.42 -8.91 -6.47
N GLU A 41 -12.00 -8.65 -7.66
CA GLU A 41 -11.82 -9.48 -8.86
C GLU A 41 -10.37 -9.57 -9.36
N THR A 42 -9.60 -8.47 -9.31
CA THR A 42 -8.19 -8.46 -9.74
C THR A 42 -7.34 -7.53 -8.87
N THR A 43 -6.07 -7.90 -8.67
CA THR A 43 -5.10 -7.04 -7.96
C THR A 43 -4.10 -6.35 -8.88
N PHE A 44 -4.33 -6.45 -10.19
CA PHE A 44 -3.46 -5.90 -11.22
C PHE A 44 -4.26 -5.05 -12.21
N SER A 45 -3.71 -3.90 -12.55
CA SER A 45 -4.16 -3.06 -13.65
C SER A 45 -2.97 -2.76 -14.54
N LEU A 46 -3.17 -2.69 -15.86
CA LEU A 46 -2.10 -2.29 -16.79
C LEU A 46 -1.54 -0.90 -16.47
N ALA A 47 -2.36 -0.02 -15.87
CA ALA A 47 -1.92 1.31 -15.41
C ALA A 47 -0.91 1.24 -14.26
N ALA A 48 -0.77 0.09 -13.59
CA ALA A 48 0.21 -0.12 -12.53
C ALA A 48 1.66 -0.14 -13.06
N LEU A 49 1.87 -0.48 -14.34
CA LEU A 49 3.20 -0.47 -14.97
C LEU A 49 3.76 0.95 -15.14
N PRO A 50 3.07 1.90 -15.81
CA PRO A 50 3.56 3.28 -15.88
C PRO A 50 3.64 3.94 -14.50
N TYR A 51 2.73 3.61 -13.57
CA TYR A 51 2.84 4.05 -12.18
C TYR A 51 4.12 3.54 -11.51
N THR A 52 4.47 2.26 -11.69
CA THR A 52 5.71 1.67 -11.16
C THR A 52 6.94 2.37 -11.70
N LEU A 53 6.96 2.69 -13.00
CA LEU A 53 8.04 3.47 -13.60
C LEU A 53 8.14 4.86 -12.97
N LEU A 54 7.03 5.59 -12.82
CA LEU A 54 7.05 6.89 -12.14
C LEU A 54 7.57 6.77 -10.70
N THR A 55 7.13 5.76 -9.94
CA THR A 55 7.60 5.50 -8.57
C THR A 55 9.09 5.19 -8.50
N PHE A 56 9.66 4.52 -9.50
CA PHE A 56 11.10 4.25 -9.56
C PHE A 56 11.95 5.51 -9.67
N PHE A 57 11.49 6.50 -10.44
CA PHE A 57 12.23 7.75 -10.63
C PHE A 57 11.93 8.78 -9.54
N TYR A 58 10.68 8.85 -9.08
CA TYR A 58 10.21 9.96 -8.25
C TYR A 58 9.71 9.53 -6.87
N GLY A 59 9.58 8.24 -6.58
CA GLY A 59 8.97 7.76 -5.34
C GLY A 59 7.44 7.88 -5.31
N TYR A 60 6.87 7.86 -4.11
CA TYR A 60 5.41 7.90 -3.90
C TYR A 60 4.84 9.31 -3.70
N SER A 61 5.69 10.33 -3.77
CA SER A 61 5.36 11.71 -3.37
C SER A 61 5.30 12.68 -4.55
N LEU A 62 5.21 12.16 -5.78
CA LEU A 62 4.99 12.96 -6.98
C LEU A 62 3.58 12.70 -7.51
N GLY A 63 2.66 13.63 -7.24
CA GLY A 63 1.24 13.52 -7.60
C GLY A 63 0.35 13.17 -6.40
N PRO A 64 -0.86 12.62 -6.62
CA PRO A 64 -1.78 12.29 -5.53
C PRO A 64 -1.19 11.25 -4.57
N SER A 65 -1.46 11.40 -3.27
CA SER A 65 -1.06 10.44 -2.24
C SER A 65 -1.75 9.09 -2.42
N LEU A 66 -1.24 8.05 -1.76
CA LEU A 66 -1.87 6.73 -1.79
C LEU A 66 -3.30 6.77 -1.24
N ALA A 67 -3.55 7.56 -0.20
CA ALA A 67 -4.89 7.74 0.37
C ALA A 67 -5.84 8.40 -0.64
N GLU A 68 -5.38 9.46 -1.31
CA GLU A 68 -6.12 10.18 -2.35
C GLU A 68 -6.49 9.26 -3.53
N LEU A 69 -5.59 8.38 -3.95
CA LEU A 69 -5.83 7.44 -5.05
C LEU A 69 -6.89 6.36 -4.73
N HIS A 70 -7.21 6.15 -3.45
CA HIS A 70 -8.27 5.23 -3.03
C HIS A 70 -9.61 5.91 -2.80
N ARG A 71 -9.70 7.25 -2.89
CA ARG A 71 -10.98 7.95 -2.75
C ARG A 71 -11.89 7.72 -3.98
N PRO A 72 -13.22 7.83 -3.82
CA PRO A 72 -14.16 7.73 -4.95
C PRO A 72 -13.86 8.72 -6.09
N ASP A 73 -13.37 9.91 -5.76
CA ASP A 73 -13.04 11.00 -6.68
C ASP A 73 -11.62 10.94 -7.28
N ARG A 74 -10.91 9.81 -7.12
CA ARG A 74 -9.52 9.62 -7.59
C ARG A 74 -9.25 10.05 -9.03
N MET A 75 -10.22 9.93 -9.94
CA MET A 75 -10.05 10.33 -11.33
C MET A 75 -9.93 11.86 -11.48
N ALA A 76 -10.65 12.63 -10.66
CA ALA A 76 -10.53 14.09 -10.65
C ALA A 76 -9.14 14.52 -10.14
N LEU A 77 -8.62 13.84 -9.11
CA LEU A 77 -7.28 14.07 -8.57
C LEU A 77 -6.18 13.71 -9.56
N ILE A 78 -6.34 12.62 -10.32
CA ILE A 78 -5.38 12.28 -11.39
C ILE A 78 -5.43 13.32 -12.52
N ARG A 79 -6.63 13.78 -12.93
CA ARG A 79 -6.77 14.80 -13.97
C ARG A 79 -6.13 16.13 -13.55
N SER A 80 -6.30 16.55 -12.30
CA SER A 80 -5.65 17.78 -11.81
C SER A 80 -4.13 17.64 -11.73
N ALA A 81 -3.62 16.44 -11.43
CA ALA A 81 -2.18 16.14 -11.44
C ALA A 81 -1.61 15.84 -12.83
N LEU A 82 -2.45 15.70 -13.87
CA LEU A 82 -2.04 15.24 -15.19
C LEU A 82 -0.92 16.07 -15.82
N PRO A 83 -0.90 17.42 -15.76
CA PRO A 83 0.20 18.20 -16.33
C PRO A 83 1.56 17.84 -15.72
N LEU A 84 1.62 17.70 -14.39
CA LEU A 84 2.83 17.30 -13.67
C LEU A 84 3.25 15.87 -14.03
N LEU A 85 2.30 14.93 -14.03
CA LEU A 85 2.53 13.53 -14.38
C LEU A 85 2.94 13.37 -15.86
N ALA A 86 2.44 14.21 -16.76
CA ALA A 86 2.82 14.23 -18.16
C ALA A 86 4.27 14.71 -18.34
N ILE A 87 4.68 15.80 -17.68
CA ILE A 87 6.08 16.27 -17.71
C ILE A 87 7.02 15.20 -17.17
N ALA A 88 6.68 14.61 -16.03
CA ALA A 88 7.43 13.51 -15.43
C ALA A 88 7.52 12.29 -16.36
N GLY A 89 6.37 11.87 -16.90
CA GLY A 89 6.27 10.74 -17.82
C GLY A 89 7.03 10.96 -19.13
N LEU A 90 7.02 12.18 -19.68
CA LEU A 90 7.77 12.54 -20.87
C LEU A 90 9.29 12.50 -20.62
N ALA A 91 9.76 12.99 -19.47
CA ALA A 91 11.18 12.93 -19.13
C ALA A 91 11.67 11.49 -18.95
N VAL A 92 10.92 10.66 -18.22
CA VAL A 92 11.19 9.21 -18.08
C VAL A 92 11.12 8.51 -19.43
N GLY A 93 10.07 8.77 -20.20
CA GLY A 93 9.83 8.17 -21.52
C GLY A 93 10.96 8.50 -22.49
N ALA A 94 11.40 9.76 -22.56
CA ALA A 94 12.52 10.17 -23.41
C ALA A 94 13.80 9.43 -23.02
N ALA A 95 14.12 9.33 -21.73
CA ALA A 95 15.28 8.60 -21.25
C ALA A 95 15.21 7.09 -21.60
N LEU A 96 14.08 6.44 -21.37
CA LEU A 96 13.91 5.01 -21.67
C LEU A 96 13.92 4.73 -23.18
N VAL A 97 13.22 5.53 -23.98
CA VAL A 97 13.19 5.40 -25.45
C VAL A 97 14.57 5.67 -26.05
N GLY A 98 15.30 6.66 -25.56
CA GLY A 98 16.69 6.91 -25.94
C GLY A 98 17.59 5.70 -25.64
N GLY A 99 17.36 5.05 -24.50
CA GLY A 99 18.10 3.85 -24.08
C GLY A 99 17.79 2.64 -24.96
N LEU A 100 16.53 2.57 -25.41
CA LEU A 100 16.03 1.52 -26.26
C LEU A 100 16.55 1.56 -27.70
N GLY A 101 17.08 2.68 -28.21
CA GLY A 101 17.90 2.84 -29.45
C GLY A 101 17.54 2.05 -30.73
N ARG A 102 17.95 2.53 -31.91
CA ARG A 102 17.49 1.93 -33.20
C ARG A 102 17.90 0.47 -33.46
N ARG A 103 19.08 0.01 -33.02
CA ARG A 103 19.56 -1.37 -33.29
C ARG A 103 19.79 -2.18 -32.02
N PRO A 104 19.15 -3.35 -31.86
CA PRO A 104 19.40 -4.24 -30.72
C PRO A 104 20.82 -4.78 -30.75
N ASP A 105 21.55 -4.55 -29.66
CA ASP A 105 22.78 -5.26 -29.37
C ASP A 105 22.51 -6.37 -28.34
N ARG A 106 23.40 -7.36 -28.27
CA ARG A 106 23.25 -8.52 -27.36
C ARG A 106 23.17 -8.09 -25.90
N VAL A 107 23.83 -6.99 -25.53
CA VAL A 107 23.84 -6.46 -24.15
C VAL A 107 22.48 -5.91 -23.79
N ARG A 108 21.85 -5.13 -24.67
CA ARG A 108 20.51 -4.57 -24.51
C ARG A 108 19.46 -5.67 -24.46
N ALA A 109 19.55 -6.67 -25.34
CA ALA A 109 18.64 -7.81 -25.30
C ALA A 109 18.69 -8.52 -23.93
N ARG A 110 19.90 -8.78 -23.41
CA ARG A 110 20.08 -9.33 -22.06
C ARG A 110 19.49 -8.42 -20.98
N LEU A 111 19.79 -7.11 -21.03
CA LEU A 111 19.25 -6.14 -20.07
C LEU A 111 17.71 -6.16 -20.04
N LEU A 112 17.08 -6.16 -21.22
CA LEU A 112 15.63 -6.21 -21.33
C LEU A 112 15.06 -7.54 -20.82
N ILE A 113 15.70 -8.67 -21.08
CA ILE A 113 15.29 -9.96 -20.51
C ILE A 113 15.35 -9.91 -18.98
N TRP A 114 16.43 -9.37 -18.41
CA TRP A 114 16.60 -9.24 -16.95
C TRP A 114 15.60 -8.27 -16.31
N ILE A 115 15.07 -7.30 -17.05
CA ILE A 115 13.99 -6.42 -16.59
C ILE A 115 12.63 -7.10 -16.75
N LEU A 116 12.33 -7.58 -17.96
CA LEU A 116 11.00 -8.04 -18.34
C LEU A 116 10.64 -9.39 -17.71
N ALA A 117 11.59 -10.30 -17.51
CA ALA A 117 11.32 -11.61 -16.90
C ALA A 117 10.75 -11.50 -15.47
N PRO A 118 11.40 -10.84 -14.49
CA PRO A 118 10.84 -10.70 -13.14
C PRO A 118 9.57 -9.83 -13.12
N VAL A 119 9.47 -8.81 -13.99
CA VAL A 119 8.24 -8.03 -14.14
C VAL A 119 7.09 -8.92 -14.60
N ALA A 120 7.28 -9.74 -15.63
CA ALA A 120 6.28 -10.65 -16.16
C ALA A 120 5.84 -11.68 -15.11
N VAL A 121 6.78 -12.26 -14.36
CA VAL A 121 6.45 -13.18 -13.24
C VAL A 121 5.56 -12.48 -12.21
N LEU A 122 5.91 -11.26 -11.78
CA LEU A 122 5.11 -10.52 -10.80
C LEU A 122 3.74 -10.10 -11.36
N VAL A 123 3.65 -9.76 -12.65
CA VAL A 123 2.38 -9.47 -13.32
C VAL A 123 1.50 -10.72 -13.30
N LEU A 124 2.05 -11.89 -13.65
CA LEU A 124 1.32 -13.15 -13.62
C LEU A 124 0.82 -13.50 -12.21
N LEU A 125 1.67 -13.32 -11.18
CA LEU A 125 1.27 -13.55 -9.79
C LEU A 125 0.15 -12.60 -9.33
N ALA A 126 0.19 -11.33 -9.76
CA ALA A 126 -0.84 -10.35 -9.43
C ALA A 126 -2.15 -10.60 -10.20
N MET A 127 -2.07 -10.98 -11.48
CA MET A 127 -3.23 -11.39 -12.28
C MET A 127 -3.90 -12.64 -11.71
N ARG A 128 -3.13 -13.55 -11.11
CA ARG A 128 -3.63 -14.75 -10.41
C ARG A 128 -4.08 -14.50 -8.97
N ASN A 129 -4.09 -13.25 -8.51
CA ASN A 129 -4.48 -12.87 -7.14
C ASN A 129 -3.68 -13.62 -6.05
N VAL A 130 -2.46 -14.07 -6.40
CA VAL A 130 -1.52 -14.68 -5.46
C VAL A 130 -0.91 -13.60 -4.59
N LYS A 131 -0.63 -12.44 -5.17
CA LYS A 131 -0.03 -11.30 -4.47
C LYS A 131 -0.44 -9.99 -5.11
N PRO A 132 -0.95 -9.02 -4.32
CA PRO A 132 -1.28 -7.70 -4.86
C PRO A 132 -0.08 -7.02 -5.51
N TRP A 133 -0.28 -6.36 -6.65
CA TRP A 133 0.81 -5.61 -7.29
C TRP A 133 1.29 -4.47 -6.39
N ASN A 134 2.61 -4.33 -6.24
CA ASN A 134 3.22 -3.18 -5.58
C ASN A 134 4.57 -2.87 -6.23
N PRO A 135 4.87 -1.60 -6.58
CA PRO A 135 6.16 -1.22 -7.17
C PRO A 135 7.38 -1.74 -6.39
N ARG A 136 7.28 -1.87 -5.05
CA ARG A 136 8.37 -2.39 -4.20
C ARG A 136 8.80 -3.81 -4.58
N TYR A 137 7.88 -4.66 -5.05
CA TYR A 137 8.21 -6.03 -5.43
C TYR A 137 9.03 -6.09 -6.73
N VAL A 138 8.89 -5.06 -7.56
CA VAL A 138 9.60 -4.92 -8.83
C VAL A 138 10.93 -4.18 -8.65
N SER A 139 11.22 -3.63 -7.46
CA SER A 139 12.44 -2.85 -7.19
C SER A 139 13.75 -3.59 -7.48
N VAL A 140 13.73 -4.92 -7.55
CA VAL A 140 14.88 -5.74 -7.97
C VAL A 140 15.40 -5.38 -9.37
N VAL A 141 14.54 -4.88 -10.27
CA VAL A 141 14.96 -4.43 -11.61
C VAL A 141 15.30 -2.94 -11.69
N LEU A 142 15.12 -2.18 -10.60
CA LEU A 142 15.36 -0.73 -10.58
C LEU A 142 16.77 -0.36 -11.09
N PRO A 143 17.88 -1.00 -10.65
CA PRO A 143 19.20 -0.65 -11.15
C PRO A 143 19.33 -0.81 -12.67
N LEU A 144 18.70 -1.84 -13.23
CA LEU A 144 18.72 -2.12 -14.68
C LEU A 144 17.91 -1.08 -15.47
N VAL A 145 16.77 -0.66 -14.93
CA VAL A 145 15.95 0.42 -15.48
C VAL A 145 16.72 1.75 -15.46
N LEU A 146 17.42 2.06 -14.37
CA LEU A 146 18.26 3.26 -14.27
C LEU A 146 19.44 3.23 -15.25
N LEU A 147 20.09 2.07 -15.44
CA LEU A 147 21.14 1.91 -16.45
C LEU A 147 20.61 2.13 -17.87
N LEU A 148 19.41 1.60 -18.18
CA LEU A 148 18.76 1.83 -19.47
C LEU A 148 18.46 3.32 -19.69
N ALA A 149 17.91 4.00 -18.68
CA ALA A 149 17.60 5.42 -18.73
C ALA A 149 18.87 6.29 -18.87
N ALA A 150 19.91 6.01 -18.09
CA ALA A 150 21.19 6.71 -18.17
C ALA A 150 21.83 6.59 -19.57
N ARG A 151 21.84 5.37 -20.13
CA ARG A 151 22.28 5.14 -21.52
C ARG A 151 21.47 5.98 -22.51
N GLY A 152 20.18 6.13 -22.28
CA GLY A 152 19.31 6.92 -23.14
C GLY A 152 19.56 8.42 -23.07
N LEU A 153 19.73 8.96 -21.87
CA LEU A 153 20.07 10.37 -21.67
C LEU A 153 21.34 10.79 -22.42
N VAL A 154 22.35 9.92 -22.46
CA VAL A 154 23.62 10.17 -23.19
C VAL A 154 23.45 10.07 -24.71
N ARG A 155 22.44 9.35 -25.21
CA ARG A 155 22.20 9.13 -26.64
C ARG A 155 21.21 10.10 -27.28
N LEU A 156 20.41 10.79 -26.46
CA LEU A 156 19.51 11.84 -26.95
C LEU A 156 20.32 13.03 -27.49
N PRO A 157 19.73 13.86 -28.38
CA PRO A 157 20.32 15.14 -28.74
C PRO A 157 20.67 15.92 -27.48
N ARG A 158 21.85 16.58 -27.45
CA ARG A 158 22.42 17.19 -26.23
C ARG A 158 21.41 18.02 -25.44
N VAL A 159 20.63 18.84 -26.12
CA VAL A 159 19.60 19.70 -25.50
C VAL A 159 18.48 18.87 -24.86
N VAL A 160 17.97 17.86 -25.58
CA VAL A 160 16.89 16.99 -25.08
C VAL A 160 17.37 16.15 -23.90
N GLY A 161 18.55 15.54 -24.01
CA GLY A 161 19.14 14.76 -22.92
C GLY A 161 19.39 15.60 -21.66
N ALA A 162 19.93 16.81 -21.82
CA ALA A 162 20.14 17.74 -20.71
C ALA A 162 18.81 18.18 -20.08
N LEU A 163 17.81 18.55 -20.89
CA LEU A 163 16.49 18.94 -20.39
C LEU A 163 15.81 17.79 -19.63
N SER A 164 15.80 16.57 -20.19
CA SER A 164 15.23 15.40 -19.52
C SER A 164 15.96 15.09 -18.21
N ALA A 165 17.30 15.16 -18.19
CA ALA A 165 18.07 14.94 -16.97
C ALA A 165 17.76 16.00 -15.89
N THR A 166 17.68 17.27 -16.27
CA THR A 166 17.32 18.37 -15.38
C THR A 166 15.91 18.20 -14.80
N VAL A 167 14.93 17.86 -15.64
CA VAL A 167 13.55 17.61 -15.18
C VAL A 167 13.48 16.40 -14.24
N LEU A 168 14.16 15.30 -14.58
CA LEU A 168 14.24 14.11 -13.72
C LEU A 168 14.81 14.49 -12.34
N LEU A 169 15.94 15.20 -12.31
CA LEU A 169 16.59 15.62 -11.07
C LEU A 169 15.71 16.58 -10.27
N ALA A 170 15.17 17.62 -10.90
CA ALA A 170 14.34 18.62 -10.24
C ALA A 170 13.09 17.99 -9.60
N LEU A 171 12.38 17.14 -10.32
CA LEU A 171 11.19 16.46 -9.79
C LEU A 171 11.53 15.40 -8.74
N THR A 172 12.70 14.76 -8.82
CA THR A 172 13.16 13.84 -7.77
C THR A 172 13.45 14.60 -6.47
N VAL A 173 14.16 15.73 -6.55
CA VAL A 173 14.44 16.60 -5.39
C VAL A 173 13.14 17.16 -4.81
N TRP A 174 12.23 17.63 -5.67
CA TRP A 174 10.90 18.08 -5.25
C TRP A 174 10.16 16.98 -4.51
N SER A 175 10.09 15.78 -5.09
CA SER A 175 9.35 14.67 -4.51
C SER A 175 9.95 14.21 -3.18
N LEU A 176 11.28 14.20 -3.07
CA LEU A 176 11.96 13.92 -1.80
C LEU A 176 11.67 14.97 -0.73
N GLY A 177 11.60 16.25 -1.12
CA GLY A 177 11.17 17.33 -0.25
C GLY A 177 9.74 17.11 0.25
N ALA A 178 8.80 16.91 -0.68
CA ALA A 178 7.39 16.64 -0.37
C ALA A 178 7.21 15.41 0.53
N ALA A 179 7.95 14.33 0.28
CA ALA A 179 7.91 13.11 1.10
C ALA A 179 8.27 13.35 2.58
N ARG A 180 9.02 14.42 2.88
CA ARG A 180 9.48 14.75 4.23
C ARG A 180 8.67 15.87 4.88
N SER A 181 8.18 16.82 4.09
CA SER A 181 7.50 18.01 4.63
C SER A 181 5.99 17.96 4.56
N ASP A 182 5.42 17.13 3.68
CA ASP A 182 3.98 17.11 3.43
C ASP A 182 3.32 15.89 4.10
N LEU A 183 2.44 16.17 5.06
CA LEU A 183 1.70 15.16 5.82
C LEU A 183 0.83 14.26 4.94
N ARG A 184 0.48 14.68 3.72
CA ARG A 184 -0.27 13.86 2.75
C ARG A 184 0.49 12.60 2.34
N TYR A 185 1.82 12.62 2.36
CA TYR A 185 2.66 11.47 2.00
C TYR A 185 3.26 10.75 3.22
N ALA A 186 2.96 11.24 4.42
CA ALA A 186 3.50 10.65 5.62
C ALA A 186 2.98 9.23 5.81
N ARG A 187 3.86 8.34 6.29
CA ARG A 187 3.46 6.99 6.68
C ARG A 187 2.64 7.03 7.96
N GLU A 188 1.86 6.00 8.17
CA GLU A 188 1.01 5.87 9.35
C GLU A 188 1.89 5.76 10.62
N ASP A 189 1.78 6.74 11.52
CA ASP A 189 2.50 6.76 12.79
C ASP A 189 1.76 5.93 13.85
N VAL A 190 1.81 4.61 13.67
CA VAL A 190 1.18 3.64 14.57
C VAL A 190 1.81 3.68 15.96
N ARG A 191 3.10 4.01 16.07
CA ARG A 191 3.80 4.11 17.36
C ARG A 191 3.21 5.23 18.21
N GLU A 192 3.03 6.41 17.61
CA GLU A 192 2.39 7.52 18.29
C GLU A 192 0.94 7.19 18.67
N ALA A 193 0.22 6.45 17.81
CA ALA A 193 -1.13 6.01 18.12
C ALA A 193 -1.20 5.09 19.35
N VAL A 194 -0.28 4.12 19.46
CA VAL A 194 -0.15 3.30 20.68
C VAL A 194 0.13 4.19 21.88
N ARG A 195 1.13 5.09 21.80
CA ARG A 195 1.49 5.98 22.92
C ARG A 195 0.31 6.81 23.43
N VAL A 196 -0.48 7.39 22.53
CA VAL A 196 -1.68 8.18 22.87
C VAL A 196 -2.73 7.31 23.56
N VAL A 197 -3.02 6.13 23.01
CA VAL A 197 -4.02 5.21 23.58
C VAL A 197 -3.57 4.69 24.94
N SER A 198 -2.34 4.19 25.06
CA SER A 198 -1.80 3.67 26.32
C SER A 198 -1.73 4.72 27.44
N ALA A 199 -1.59 6.00 27.10
CA ALA A 199 -1.58 7.09 28.07
C ALA A 199 -2.96 7.47 28.61
N ALA A 200 -4.03 7.15 27.88
CA ALA A 200 -5.39 7.60 28.19
C ALA A 200 -6.38 6.46 28.49
N ALA A 201 -6.05 5.22 28.12
CA ALA A 201 -6.91 4.07 28.32
C ALA A 201 -7.01 3.65 29.79
N ALA A 202 -8.20 3.19 30.17
CA ALA A 202 -8.47 2.63 31.49
C ALA A 202 -8.60 1.10 31.43
N PRO A 203 -8.44 0.39 32.56
CA PRO A 203 -8.76 -1.04 32.63
C PRO A 203 -10.20 -1.31 32.17
N GLY A 204 -10.38 -2.24 31.25
CA GLY A 204 -11.68 -2.60 30.67
C GLY A 204 -12.01 -1.92 29.34
N ASP A 205 -11.23 -0.92 28.91
CA ASP A 205 -11.31 -0.40 27.54
C ASP A 205 -10.81 -1.46 26.53
N ALA A 206 -11.24 -1.37 25.28
CA ALA A 206 -10.69 -2.13 24.15
C ALA A 206 -10.11 -1.20 23.08
N VAL A 207 -9.37 -1.75 22.11
CA VAL A 207 -8.83 -0.98 20.97
C VAL A 207 -9.26 -1.62 19.65
N LEU A 208 -10.04 -0.91 18.85
CA LEU A 208 -10.39 -1.26 17.48
C LEU A 208 -9.34 -0.72 16.51
N VAL A 209 -8.60 -1.64 15.88
CA VAL A 209 -7.56 -1.34 14.88
C VAL A 209 -7.78 -2.17 13.63
N PRO A 210 -8.61 -1.71 12.67
CA PRO A 210 -9.05 -2.58 11.57
C PRO A 210 -7.90 -3.08 10.69
N VAL A 211 -7.12 -2.17 10.11
CA VAL A 211 -6.21 -2.52 9.00
C VAL A 211 -4.77 -2.80 9.45
N VAL A 212 -4.31 -2.11 10.49
CA VAL A 212 -2.91 -2.15 10.94
C VAL A 212 -2.72 -2.88 12.27
N SER A 213 -3.65 -3.80 12.62
CA SER A 213 -3.65 -4.53 13.90
C SER A 213 -2.30 -5.16 14.24
N ASN A 214 -1.68 -5.89 13.31
CA ASN A 214 -0.39 -6.56 13.55
C ASN A 214 0.76 -5.56 13.83
N VAL A 215 0.71 -4.37 13.22
CA VAL A 215 1.72 -3.33 13.46
C VAL A 215 1.45 -2.63 14.79
N TYR A 216 0.17 -2.47 15.15
CA TYR A 216 -0.23 -1.93 16.43
C TYR A 216 0.17 -2.87 17.57
N GLU A 217 -0.16 -4.15 17.46
CA GLU A 217 0.22 -5.21 18.41
C GLU A 217 1.73 -5.30 18.62
N PHE A 218 2.53 -5.09 17.56
CA PHE A 218 3.99 -5.05 17.70
C PHE A 218 4.51 -3.93 18.62
N TYR A 219 3.80 -2.80 18.70
CA TYR A 219 4.18 -1.66 19.54
C TYR A 219 3.42 -1.59 20.87
N ASP A 220 2.28 -2.26 20.98
CA ASP A 220 1.47 -2.32 22.19
C ASP A 220 2.00 -3.39 23.17
N ASP A 221 1.92 -3.10 24.46
CA ASP A 221 2.34 -4.02 25.52
C ASP A 221 1.30 -5.12 25.79
N GLY A 222 0.21 -5.20 25.00
CA GLY A 222 -0.86 -6.19 25.15
C GLY A 222 -1.78 -5.93 26.33
N ARG A 223 -1.89 -4.69 26.80
CA ARG A 223 -2.67 -4.33 28.01
C ARG A 223 -4.18 -4.29 27.77
N LEU A 224 -4.58 -4.04 26.53
CA LEU A 224 -5.98 -3.87 26.15
C LEU A 224 -6.36 -4.97 25.15
N PRO A 225 -7.60 -5.48 25.18
CA PRO A 225 -8.12 -6.33 24.12
C PRO A 225 -8.05 -5.63 22.77
N LEU A 226 -7.30 -6.23 21.83
CA LEU A 226 -7.16 -5.73 20.47
C LEU A 226 -8.26 -6.33 19.58
N LEU A 227 -9.09 -5.46 19.02
CA LEU A 227 -10.16 -5.79 18.09
C LEU A 227 -9.66 -5.51 16.67
N GLY A 228 -9.15 -6.54 15.99
CA GLY A 228 -8.66 -6.47 14.60
C GLY A 228 -9.67 -7.00 13.58
N THR A 229 -9.41 -6.79 12.28
CA THR A 229 -10.26 -7.31 11.19
C THR A 229 -9.57 -8.32 10.30
N LEU A 230 -8.48 -8.93 10.78
CA LEU A 230 -7.76 -9.96 10.03
C LEU A 230 -8.70 -11.11 9.66
N GLY A 231 -8.78 -11.43 8.36
CA GLY A 231 -9.65 -12.49 7.83
C GLY A 231 -11.10 -12.07 7.58
N ARG A 232 -11.48 -10.82 7.83
CA ARG A 232 -12.81 -10.28 7.49
C ARG A 232 -12.81 -9.62 6.10
N PRO A 233 -13.91 -9.72 5.33
CA PRO A 233 -14.06 -8.97 4.10
C PRO A 233 -14.14 -7.46 4.37
N ALA A 234 -13.84 -6.65 3.35
CA ALA A 234 -14.09 -5.21 3.43
C ALA A 234 -15.59 -4.91 3.51
N LEU A 235 -15.96 -3.85 4.22
CA LEU A 235 -17.33 -3.39 4.38
C LEU A 235 -17.88 -2.93 3.03
N ALA A 236 -18.93 -3.59 2.56
CA ALA A 236 -19.59 -3.25 1.29
C ALA A 236 -20.62 -2.11 1.44
N GLY A 237 -21.04 -1.79 2.67
CA GLY A 237 -22.07 -0.78 2.90
C GLY A 237 -22.45 -0.63 4.38
N PRO A 238 -23.44 0.24 4.67
CA PRO A 238 -23.80 0.64 6.04
C PRO A 238 -24.31 -0.53 6.89
N GLU A 239 -25.12 -1.45 6.35
CA GLU A 239 -25.64 -2.60 7.09
C GLU A 239 -24.52 -3.53 7.59
N GLN A 240 -23.50 -3.78 6.75
CA GLN A 240 -22.34 -4.58 7.15
C GLN A 240 -21.49 -3.85 8.19
N ALA A 241 -21.37 -2.52 8.09
CA ALA A 241 -20.67 -1.72 9.09
C ALA A 241 -21.39 -1.75 10.45
N ASP A 242 -22.73 -1.67 10.45
CA ASP A 242 -23.54 -1.77 11.67
C ASP A 242 -23.43 -3.17 12.30
N ALA A 243 -23.57 -4.23 11.49
CA ALA A 243 -23.41 -5.61 11.95
C ALA A 243 -22.00 -5.86 12.53
N PHE A 244 -20.97 -5.38 11.84
CA PHE A 244 -19.58 -5.46 12.30
C PHE A 244 -19.39 -4.76 13.64
N CYS A 245 -19.86 -3.51 13.78
CA CYS A 245 -19.73 -2.77 15.03
C CYS A 245 -20.52 -3.41 16.18
N ALA A 246 -21.73 -3.91 15.90
CA ALA A 246 -22.56 -4.59 16.90
C ALA A 246 -21.87 -5.86 17.43
N GLU A 247 -21.28 -6.64 16.53
CA GLU A 247 -20.53 -7.86 16.87
C GLU A 247 -19.24 -7.54 17.63
N VAL A 248 -18.38 -6.69 17.06
CA VAL A 248 -17.01 -6.48 17.57
C VAL A 248 -17.00 -5.63 18.85
N LEU A 249 -17.98 -4.76 19.05
CA LEU A 249 -18.11 -3.96 20.28
C LEU A 249 -19.02 -4.62 21.32
N ALA A 250 -19.52 -5.83 21.08
CA ALA A 250 -20.34 -6.55 22.04
C ALA A 250 -19.60 -6.68 23.39
N GLY A 251 -20.24 -6.24 24.48
CA GLY A 251 -19.64 -6.26 25.82
C GLY A 251 -18.72 -5.07 26.14
N HIS A 252 -18.46 -4.16 25.20
CA HIS A 252 -17.63 -2.97 25.43
C HIS A 252 -18.49 -1.70 25.54
N ASN A 253 -18.25 -0.93 26.60
CA ASN A 253 -18.85 0.39 26.80
C ASN A 253 -17.94 1.53 26.33
N ARG A 254 -16.62 1.29 26.30
CA ARG A 254 -15.59 2.24 25.87
C ARG A 254 -14.61 1.52 24.95
N CYS A 255 -14.24 2.16 23.85
CA CYS A 255 -13.32 1.61 22.86
C CYS A 255 -12.47 2.74 22.25
N TRP A 256 -11.18 2.48 22.08
CA TRP A 256 -10.29 3.34 21.32
C TRP A 256 -10.30 2.90 19.86
N VAL A 257 -10.59 3.81 18.94
CA VAL A 257 -10.65 3.49 17.51
C VAL A 257 -9.46 4.12 16.82
N VAL A 258 -8.55 3.29 16.31
CA VAL A 258 -7.35 3.73 15.59
C VAL A 258 -7.52 3.40 14.12
N LEU A 259 -7.79 4.44 13.33
CA LEU A 259 -8.01 4.32 11.91
C LEU A 259 -6.74 4.67 11.13
N ALA A 260 -6.35 3.76 10.25
CA ALA A 260 -5.20 3.89 9.35
C ALA A 260 -5.50 3.08 8.09
N ARG A 261 -5.15 3.61 6.92
CA ARG A 261 -5.41 2.96 5.62
C ARG A 261 -6.83 2.43 5.45
N GLU A 262 -7.80 3.23 5.90
CA GLU A 262 -9.22 2.85 6.02
C GLU A 262 -9.76 2.21 4.75
N TRP A 263 -9.32 2.67 3.57
CA TRP A 263 -9.72 2.15 2.27
C TRP A 263 -9.54 0.64 2.05
N TYR A 264 -8.77 -0.06 2.89
CA TYR A 264 -8.64 -1.52 2.81
C TYR A 264 -9.81 -2.27 3.45
N PHE A 265 -10.39 -1.74 4.52
CA PHE A 265 -11.48 -2.39 5.25
C PHE A 265 -12.80 -1.62 5.10
N ASP A 266 -12.72 -0.30 5.00
CA ASP A 266 -13.85 0.62 4.87
C ASP A 266 -13.62 1.59 3.69
N PRO A 267 -13.75 1.11 2.44
CA PRO A 267 -13.55 1.93 1.24
C PRO A 267 -14.54 3.08 1.08
N HIS A 268 -15.68 3.01 1.77
CA HIS A 268 -16.78 3.97 1.64
C HIS A 268 -16.92 4.92 2.84
N GLY A 269 -16.18 4.69 3.93
CA GLY A 269 -16.25 5.53 5.13
C GLY A 269 -17.47 5.24 6.01
N GLU A 270 -18.00 4.02 5.95
CA GLU A 270 -19.18 3.59 6.70
C GLU A 270 -18.87 3.26 8.16
N LEU A 271 -17.65 2.87 8.49
CA LEU A 271 -17.27 2.45 9.84
C LEU A 271 -17.38 3.59 10.86
N PRO A 272 -16.82 4.81 10.63
CA PRO A 272 -17.03 5.94 11.53
C PRO A 272 -18.51 6.30 11.71
N THR A 273 -19.31 6.17 10.64
CA THR A 273 -20.75 6.48 10.67
C THR A 273 -21.51 5.45 11.52
N ALA A 274 -21.23 4.16 11.36
CA ALA A 274 -21.79 3.09 12.18
C ALA A 274 -21.41 3.24 13.66
N LEU A 275 -20.15 3.54 13.95
CA LEU A 275 -19.67 3.81 15.31
C LEU A 275 -20.41 5.00 15.95
N ALA A 276 -20.61 6.08 15.21
CA ALA A 276 -21.33 7.26 15.67
C ALA A 276 -22.84 7.03 15.90
N ARG A 277 -23.45 6.03 15.24
CA ARG A 277 -24.83 5.61 15.53
C ARG A 277 -24.95 4.88 16.86
N LEU A 278 -23.96 4.04 17.20
CA LEU A 278 -23.97 3.21 18.41
C LEU A 278 -23.45 3.94 19.66
N GLY A 279 -22.77 5.07 19.49
CA GLY A 279 -22.08 5.76 20.57
C GLY A 279 -21.57 7.14 20.17
N THR A 280 -20.93 7.82 21.12
CA THR A 280 -20.27 9.10 20.87
C THR A 280 -18.83 8.86 20.44
N MET A 281 -18.43 9.42 19.30
CA MET A 281 -17.03 9.44 18.86
C MET A 281 -16.42 10.81 19.11
N ARG A 282 -15.26 10.84 19.77
CA ARG A 282 -14.47 12.05 19.96
C ARG A 282 -13.07 11.86 19.40
N LEU A 283 -12.67 12.69 18.44
CA LEU A 283 -11.29 12.71 17.95
C LEU A 283 -10.36 13.16 19.09
N VAL A 284 -9.40 12.32 19.44
CA VAL A 284 -8.42 12.57 20.50
C VAL A 284 -7.11 13.08 19.92
N ALA A 285 -6.64 12.45 18.84
CA ALA A 285 -5.42 12.85 18.16
C ALA A 285 -5.43 12.43 16.69
N GLN A 286 -4.61 13.09 15.89
CA GLN A 286 -4.43 12.80 14.47
C GLN A 286 -2.93 12.83 14.10
N PRO A 287 -2.14 11.83 14.54
CA PRO A 287 -0.77 11.68 14.06
C PRO A 287 -0.73 11.48 12.54
N ALA A 288 0.46 11.60 11.95
CA ALA A 288 0.66 11.39 10.52
C ALA A 288 0.03 10.08 10.04
N GLY A 289 -0.90 10.16 9.08
CA GLY A 289 -1.57 9.01 8.48
C GLY A 289 -2.48 8.18 9.41
N THR A 290 -2.79 8.65 10.62
CA THR A 290 -3.65 7.94 11.57
C THR A 290 -4.68 8.88 12.21
N ARG A 291 -5.85 8.35 12.57
CA ARG A 291 -6.88 9.07 13.33
C ARG A 291 -7.26 8.26 14.55
N ILE A 292 -7.31 8.90 15.71
CA ILE A 292 -7.52 8.23 16.99
C ILE A 292 -8.77 8.82 17.63
N PHE A 293 -9.78 7.99 17.83
CA PHE A 293 -11.02 8.38 18.46
C PHE A 293 -11.20 7.64 19.78
N ALA A 294 -11.74 8.34 20.78
CA ALA A 294 -12.39 7.69 21.90
C ALA A 294 -13.86 7.49 21.54
N TRP A 295 -14.34 6.25 21.62
CA TRP A 295 -15.73 5.88 21.41
C TRP A 295 -16.34 5.41 22.73
N GLU A 296 -17.54 5.92 23.04
CA GLU A 296 -18.31 5.53 24.23
C GLU A 296 -19.75 5.19 23.85
N ARG A 297 -20.26 4.05 24.33
CA ARG A 297 -21.59 3.54 24.01
C ARG A 297 -22.68 4.50 24.51
N SER A 298 -23.67 4.78 23.68
CA SER A 298 -24.85 5.56 24.09
C SER A 298 -25.76 4.73 24.97
N ALA A 299 -26.13 5.24 26.16
CA ALA A 299 -27.02 4.55 27.10
C ALA A 299 -28.43 4.27 26.53
N THR A 300 -28.85 5.00 25.49
CA THR A 300 -30.20 4.96 24.92
C THR A 300 -30.38 3.95 23.78
N GLY A 301 -29.31 3.35 23.26
CA GLY A 301 -29.37 2.54 22.03
C GLY A 301 -29.88 1.10 22.18
N GLY A 302 -30.08 0.60 23.41
CA GLY A 302 -30.40 -0.82 23.66
C GLY A 302 -31.88 -1.21 23.54
N ALA A 303 -32.81 -0.26 23.50
CA ALA A 303 -34.24 -0.56 23.67
C ALA A 303 -35.04 -0.78 22.37
N ALA A 304 -34.47 -0.54 21.17
CA ALA A 304 -35.26 -0.34 19.96
C ALA A 304 -35.35 -1.53 18.96
N HIS A 305 -34.70 -2.68 19.18
CA HIS A 305 -34.67 -3.80 18.21
C HIS A 305 -35.14 -5.15 18.77
N GLY A 306 -36.00 -5.14 19.79
CA GLY A 306 -36.60 -6.34 20.38
C GLY A 306 -38.05 -6.64 19.96
N GLY A 307 -38.46 -6.24 18.75
CA GLY A 307 -39.84 -6.44 18.25
C GLY A 307 -39.87 -7.10 16.88
#